data_AF-A0A1J1GMQ6-F1
#
_entry.id   AF-A0A1J1GMQ6-F1
#
_cell.length_a   1.000
_cell.length_b   1.000
_cell.length_c   1.000
_cell.angle_alpha   90.00
_cell.angle_beta   90.00
_cell.angle_gamma   90.00
#
_symmetry.space_group_name_H-M   'P 1'
#
loop_
_entity.id
_entity.type
_entity.pdbx_description
1 polymer ?
#
loop_
_entity_poly.entity_id
_entity_poly.type
_entity_poly.pdbx_seq_one_letter_code
_entity_poly.pdbx_strand_id
1 'polypeptide(L)'
;MIIEEKEKKNITNDENEITSSINLKNEISLYNNIEEFKESNDNIQKCFESLNNTIENMNVHVNNILKDNEEKYILAFNTYMYDVQKEIRILKKILKEEKIKELKDEKMKKLQKELKWYINECLRLDNISQYLKKEAEKWKRNSSLMKSHMLFLEKKLTKTFDKVIEKKNVKIEEEKKLENENIENKKDIFSEKKNLEQIEKEDENKNENKLKDKRKKDNLNEEMNLKITNLEKKLKKQININSNLQEKLTKYYIEKSKYEKLFIDCVKQIKKDIENKTMINEKEKYIEENFSSLIDESELSYFTKEDKKKLLITFFSSNDLIQFIRKKIFSQEKKMPLDIYKKNSYTNPRMNYQKKSDISPFIL
;
A
#
# COMPACT_ATOMS: atom_id res chain seq x y z
N MET A 1 -64.41 -157.07 46.48
CA MET A 1 -63.48 -157.05 45.33
C MET A 1 -62.76 -155.70 45.39
N ILE A 2 -61.47 -155.71 45.76
CA ILE A 2 -60.40 -154.75 45.42
C ILE A 2 -60.42 -153.32 46.04
N ILE A 3 -59.49 -153.15 47.02
CA ILE A 3 -58.48 -152.10 47.26
C ILE A 3 -58.80 -150.80 48.05
N GLU A 4 -57.90 -150.57 49.03
CA GLU A 4 -57.62 -149.45 49.94
C GLU A 4 -57.28 -148.15 49.17
N GLU A 5 -57.23 -146.92 49.71
CA GLU A 5 -56.30 -146.41 50.72
C GLU A 5 -56.58 -144.89 50.99
N LYS A 6 -55.81 -144.30 51.91
CA LYS A 6 -56.16 -143.27 52.90
C LYS A 6 -55.92 -141.78 52.56
N GLU A 7 -56.80 -140.95 53.16
CA GLU A 7 -56.58 -139.71 53.96
C GLU A 7 -55.79 -138.50 53.42
N LYS A 8 -56.35 -137.29 53.64
CA LYS A 8 -55.68 -136.18 54.37
C LYS A 8 -56.65 -135.09 54.83
N LYS A 9 -56.41 -134.61 56.06
CA LYS A 9 -57.18 -133.65 56.87
C LYS A 9 -56.77 -132.20 56.61
N ASN A 10 -57.78 -131.34 56.83
CA ASN A 10 -57.84 -129.89 56.83
C ASN A 10 -57.06 -129.22 58.00
N ILE A 11 -56.34 -128.10 57.76
CA ILE A 11 -56.67 -126.65 57.90
C ILE A 11 -56.48 -126.08 59.33
N THR A 12 -55.65 -125.04 59.45
CA THR A 12 -55.90 -123.66 59.98
C THR A 12 -54.55 -123.01 60.33
N ASN A 13 -53.99 -122.10 59.52
CA ASN A 13 -54.23 -120.64 59.40
C ASN A 13 -53.76 -119.81 60.62
N ASP A 14 -52.47 -119.45 60.62
CA ASP A 14 -51.79 -118.49 61.50
C ASP A 14 -50.76 -117.69 60.68
N GLU A 15 -51.18 -116.75 59.81
CA GLU A 15 -50.24 -115.85 59.09
C GLU A 15 -50.77 -114.41 58.84
N ASN A 16 -51.88 -113.99 59.48
CA ASN A 16 -52.55 -112.72 59.13
C ASN A 16 -52.26 -111.50 60.02
N GLU A 17 -51.34 -111.56 60.99
CA GLU A 17 -51.00 -110.37 61.82
C GLU A 17 -49.74 -109.61 61.38
N ILE A 18 -48.90 -110.18 60.51
CA ILE A 18 -47.61 -109.56 60.13
C ILE A 18 -47.72 -108.65 58.90
N THR A 19 -48.74 -108.85 58.04
CA THR A 19 -48.90 -108.11 56.77
C THR A 19 -49.65 -106.77 56.90
N SER A 20 -50.41 -106.55 57.96
CA SER A 20 -51.12 -105.29 58.25
C SER A 20 -50.17 -104.17 58.73
N SER A 21 -49.18 -104.53 59.55
CA SER A 21 -48.24 -103.58 60.17
C SER A 21 -47.17 -103.05 59.20
N ILE A 22 -46.93 -103.75 58.09
CA ILE A 22 -45.94 -103.39 57.07
C ILE A 22 -46.55 -102.40 56.05
N ASN A 23 -47.84 -102.53 55.72
CA ASN A 23 -48.51 -101.61 54.80
C ASN A 23 -48.76 -100.22 55.40
N LEU A 24 -49.14 -100.11 56.68
CA LEU A 24 -49.27 -98.80 57.34
C LEU A 24 -47.92 -98.07 57.48
N LYS A 25 -46.83 -98.78 57.74
CA LYS A 25 -45.49 -98.17 57.80
C LYS A 25 -44.98 -97.70 56.44
N ASN A 26 -45.33 -98.40 55.37
CA ASN A 26 -44.97 -98.01 54.01
C ASN A 26 -45.80 -96.82 53.50
N GLU A 27 -47.08 -96.71 53.86
CA GLU A 27 -47.91 -95.54 53.52
C GLU A 27 -47.52 -94.29 54.32
N ILE A 28 -47.18 -94.42 55.61
CA ILE A 28 -46.66 -93.31 56.44
C ILE A 28 -45.26 -92.88 55.95
N SER A 29 -44.41 -93.84 55.56
CA SER A 29 -43.12 -93.56 54.93
C SER A 29 -43.27 -92.84 53.59
N LEU A 30 -44.23 -93.24 52.74
CA LEU A 30 -44.51 -92.54 51.48
C LEU A 30 -45.05 -91.13 51.71
N TYR A 31 -45.96 -90.94 52.68
CA TYR A 31 -46.49 -89.61 53.01
C TYR A 31 -45.40 -88.68 53.55
N ASN A 32 -44.56 -89.15 54.47
CA ASN A 32 -43.44 -88.36 55.00
C ASN A 32 -42.40 -88.02 53.90
N ASN A 33 -42.12 -88.96 52.98
CA ASN A 33 -41.25 -88.70 51.84
C ASN A 33 -41.85 -87.70 50.83
N ILE A 34 -43.17 -87.71 50.64
CA ILE A 34 -43.88 -86.75 49.77
C ILE A 34 -43.93 -85.35 50.41
N GLU A 35 -44.04 -85.27 51.75
CA GLU A 35 -44.06 -84.01 52.50
C GLU A 35 -42.65 -83.38 52.55
N GLU A 36 -41.59 -84.16 52.77
CA GLU A 36 -40.19 -83.71 52.61
C GLU A 36 -39.88 -83.29 51.16
N PHE A 37 -40.42 -84.00 50.15
CA PHE A 37 -40.28 -83.57 48.74
C PHE A 37 -40.98 -82.25 48.46
N LYS A 38 -42.13 -81.98 49.08
CA LYS A 38 -42.85 -80.71 48.95
C LYS A 38 -42.12 -79.57 49.66
N GLU A 39 -41.63 -79.77 50.89
CA GLU A 39 -40.81 -78.77 51.59
C GLU A 39 -39.50 -78.48 50.86
N SER A 40 -38.86 -79.50 50.29
CA SER A 40 -37.67 -79.34 49.46
C SER A 40 -37.98 -78.57 48.18
N ASN A 41 -39.11 -78.85 47.54
CA ASN A 41 -39.55 -78.13 46.34
C ASN A 41 -39.93 -76.67 46.64
N ASP A 42 -40.58 -76.39 47.78
CA ASP A 42 -40.89 -75.03 48.23
C ASP A 42 -39.61 -74.24 48.60
N ASN A 43 -38.60 -74.91 49.16
CA ASN A 43 -37.29 -74.30 49.42
C ASN A 43 -36.54 -74.02 48.11
N ILE A 44 -36.63 -74.90 47.11
CA ILE A 44 -36.10 -74.67 45.76
C ILE A 44 -36.81 -73.47 45.13
N GLN A 45 -38.14 -73.38 45.25
CA GLN A 45 -38.94 -72.27 44.73
C GLN A 45 -38.57 -70.92 45.38
N LYS A 46 -38.41 -70.88 46.71
CA LYS A 46 -37.93 -69.69 47.44
C LYS A 46 -36.51 -69.31 47.05
N CYS A 47 -35.62 -70.27 46.86
CA CYS A 47 -34.26 -70.02 46.35
C CYS A 47 -34.31 -69.44 44.93
N PHE A 48 -35.21 -69.94 44.08
CA PHE A 48 -35.41 -69.44 42.71
C PHE A 48 -35.98 -68.02 42.70
N GLU A 49 -36.94 -67.71 43.58
CA GLU A 49 -37.48 -66.36 43.77
C GLU A 49 -36.42 -65.40 44.33
N SER A 50 -35.63 -65.83 45.31
CA SER A 50 -34.52 -65.03 45.85
C SER A 50 -33.46 -64.74 44.79
N LEU A 51 -33.12 -65.74 43.96
CA LEU A 51 -32.20 -65.58 42.84
C LEU A 51 -32.78 -64.62 41.79
N ASN A 52 -34.04 -64.80 41.38
CA ASN A 52 -34.70 -63.91 40.43
C ASN A 52 -34.80 -62.47 40.96
N ASN A 53 -35.15 -62.28 42.23
CA ASN A 53 -35.15 -60.97 42.87
C ASN A 53 -33.74 -60.37 42.88
N THR A 54 -32.70 -61.17 43.12
CA THR A 54 -31.31 -60.71 43.08
C THR A 54 -30.89 -60.33 41.66
N ILE A 55 -31.27 -61.12 40.65
CA ILE A 55 -31.01 -60.85 39.23
C ILE A 55 -31.74 -59.58 38.79
N GLU A 56 -33.00 -59.41 39.16
CA GLU A 56 -33.80 -58.24 38.82
C GLU A 56 -33.25 -56.97 39.50
N ASN A 57 -32.90 -57.06 40.78
CA ASN A 57 -32.22 -55.98 41.49
C ASN A 57 -30.87 -55.63 40.86
N MET A 58 -30.10 -56.61 40.41
CA MET A 58 -28.84 -56.39 39.71
C MET A 58 -29.06 -55.69 38.38
N ASN A 59 -30.06 -56.10 37.60
CA ASN A 59 -30.42 -55.45 36.34
C ASN A 59 -30.84 -54.00 36.55
N VAL A 60 -31.67 -53.72 37.56
CA VAL A 60 -32.07 -52.35 37.92
C VAL A 60 -30.83 -51.53 38.32
N HIS A 61 -29.94 -52.09 39.13
CA HIS A 61 -28.73 -51.39 39.56
C HIS A 61 -27.77 -51.11 38.40
N VAL A 62 -27.55 -52.07 37.50
CA VAL A 62 -26.72 -51.89 36.30
C VAL A 62 -27.31 -50.82 35.38
N ASN A 63 -28.63 -50.84 35.14
CA ASN A 63 -29.29 -49.82 34.34
C ASN A 63 -29.18 -48.43 34.97
N ASN A 64 -29.31 -48.33 36.29
CA ASN A 64 -29.13 -47.07 37.01
C ASN A 64 -27.68 -46.56 36.90
N ILE A 65 -26.68 -47.44 37.07
CA ILE A 65 -25.26 -47.08 36.90
C ILE A 65 -24.98 -46.63 35.46
N LEU A 66 -25.53 -47.31 34.46
CA LEU A 66 -25.36 -46.93 33.05
C LEU A 66 -25.95 -45.54 32.80
N LYS A 67 -27.17 -45.29 33.29
CA LYS A 67 -27.83 -43.99 33.16
C LYS A 67 -27.04 -42.88 33.86
N ASP A 68 -26.57 -43.10 35.10
CA ASP A 68 -25.76 -42.14 35.83
C ASP A 68 -24.42 -41.84 35.12
N ASN A 69 -23.82 -42.86 34.50
CA ASN A 69 -22.59 -42.69 33.73
C ASN A 69 -22.85 -41.91 32.44
N GLU A 70 -23.91 -42.23 31.70
CA GLU A 70 -24.32 -41.49 30.52
C GLU A 70 -24.56 -40.01 30.85
N GLU A 71 -25.30 -39.72 31.93
CA GLU A 71 -25.55 -38.36 32.38
C GLU A 71 -24.25 -37.62 32.72
N LYS A 72 -23.30 -38.27 33.40
CA LYS A 72 -21.98 -37.69 33.70
C LYS A 72 -21.16 -37.41 32.43
N TYR A 73 -21.16 -38.33 31.47
CA TYR A 73 -20.45 -38.14 30.20
C TYR A 73 -21.05 -37.00 29.39
N ILE A 74 -22.38 -36.93 29.31
CA ILE A 74 -23.09 -35.86 28.62
C ILE A 74 -22.79 -34.52 29.30
N LEU A 75 -22.78 -34.46 30.63
CA LEU A 75 -22.47 -33.23 31.36
C LEU A 75 -21.03 -32.77 31.15
N ALA A 76 -20.06 -33.70 31.22
CA ALA A 76 -18.65 -33.40 30.98
C ALA A 76 -18.42 -32.91 29.54
N PHE A 77 -19.04 -33.59 28.56
CA PHE A 77 -18.99 -33.18 27.16
C PHE A 77 -19.62 -31.80 26.95
N ASN A 78 -20.80 -31.56 27.49
CA ASN A 78 -21.46 -30.26 27.38
C ASN A 78 -20.60 -29.14 27.98
N THR A 79 -20.01 -29.37 29.16
CA THR A 79 -19.12 -28.41 29.82
C THR A 79 -17.90 -28.10 28.93
N TYR A 80 -17.23 -29.14 28.42
CA TYR A 80 -16.10 -28.97 27.50
C TYR A 80 -16.51 -28.21 26.23
N MET A 81 -17.66 -28.54 25.65
CA MET A 81 -18.16 -27.85 24.46
C MET A 81 -18.49 -26.39 24.72
N TYR A 82 -19.00 -26.04 25.90
CA TYR A 82 -19.19 -24.64 26.29
C TYR A 82 -17.87 -23.90 26.39
N ASP A 83 -16.83 -24.52 26.95
CA ASP A 83 -15.49 -23.93 27.02
C ASP A 83 -14.88 -23.74 25.64
N VAL A 84 -14.96 -24.75 24.77
CA VAL A 84 -14.51 -24.64 23.36
C VAL A 84 -15.25 -23.52 22.63
N GLN A 85 -16.57 -23.42 22.79
CA GLN A 85 -17.35 -22.34 22.18
C GLN A 85 -16.95 -20.96 22.71
N LYS A 86 -16.66 -20.86 24.01
CA LYS A 86 -16.18 -19.62 24.65
C LYS A 86 -14.81 -19.23 24.12
N GLU A 87 -13.87 -20.16 24.01
CA GLU A 87 -12.54 -19.94 23.44
C GLU A 87 -12.62 -19.49 21.98
N ILE A 88 -13.44 -20.16 21.15
CA ILE A 88 -13.68 -19.74 19.76
C ILE A 88 -14.21 -18.31 19.70
N ARG A 89 -15.12 -17.92 20.61
CA ARG A 89 -15.66 -16.55 20.66
C ARG A 89 -14.57 -15.54 21.01
N ILE A 90 -13.69 -15.86 21.95
CA ILE A 90 -12.56 -15.02 22.36
C ILE A 90 -11.56 -14.90 21.19
N LEU A 91 -11.16 -16.00 20.57
CA LEU A 91 -10.26 -16.02 19.42
C LEU A 91 -10.81 -15.20 18.24
N LYS A 92 -12.11 -15.31 17.95
CA LYS A 92 -12.79 -14.48 16.94
C LYS A 92 -12.72 -12.99 17.28
N LYS A 93 -12.80 -12.61 18.56
CA LYS A 93 -12.68 -11.22 19.00
C LYS A 93 -11.25 -10.72 18.83
N ILE A 94 -10.25 -11.49 19.27
CA ILE A 94 -8.83 -11.18 19.10
C ILE A 94 -8.50 -11.02 17.61
N LEU A 95 -8.94 -11.94 16.75
CA LEU A 95 -8.74 -11.86 15.30
C LEU A 95 -9.29 -10.56 14.69
N LYS A 96 -10.49 -10.12 15.12
CA LYS A 96 -11.08 -8.85 14.67
C LYS A 96 -10.25 -7.65 15.14
N GLU A 97 -9.81 -7.65 16.39
CA GLU A 97 -8.98 -6.58 16.95
C GLU A 97 -7.63 -6.50 16.24
N GLU A 98 -7.01 -7.64 15.95
CA GLU A 98 -5.73 -7.73 15.24
C GLU A 98 -5.85 -7.25 13.79
N LYS A 99 -6.92 -7.62 13.09
CA LYS A 99 -7.21 -7.09 11.75
C LYS A 99 -7.39 -5.57 11.74
N ILE A 100 -8.06 -5.01 12.75
CA ILE A 100 -8.20 -3.55 12.90
C ILE A 100 -6.85 -2.91 13.18
N LYS A 101 -6.00 -3.54 14.00
CA LYS A 101 -4.65 -3.06 14.31
C LYS A 101 -3.77 -3.05 13.06
N GLU A 102 -3.81 -4.10 12.25
CA GLU A 102 -3.07 -4.18 10.98
C GLU A 102 -3.44 -3.04 10.03
N LEU A 103 -4.74 -2.76 9.87
CA LEU A 103 -5.21 -1.62 9.04
C LEU A 103 -4.72 -0.27 9.58
N LYS A 104 -4.68 -0.08 10.90
CA LYS A 104 -4.14 1.13 11.52
C LYS A 104 -2.63 1.25 11.29
N ASP A 105 -1.89 0.15 11.43
CA ASP A 105 -0.45 0.09 11.21
C ASP A 105 -0.09 0.36 9.74
N GLU A 106 -0.88 -0.13 8.78
CA GLU A 106 -0.73 0.23 7.36
C GLU A 106 -0.94 1.72 7.11
N LYS A 107 -1.99 2.31 7.71
CA LYS A 107 -2.23 3.76 7.62
C LYS A 107 -1.07 4.55 8.23
N MET A 108 -0.57 4.13 9.39
CA MET A 108 0.60 4.73 10.04
C MET A 108 1.83 4.65 9.14
N LYS A 109 2.10 3.50 8.51
CA LYS A 109 3.21 3.34 7.56
C LYS A 109 3.10 4.26 6.35
N LYS A 110 1.89 4.48 5.81
CA LYS A 110 1.65 5.43 4.71
C LYS A 110 1.95 6.86 5.14
N LEU A 111 1.40 7.28 6.29
CA LEU A 111 1.65 8.62 6.86
C LEU A 111 3.12 8.85 7.16
N GLN A 112 3.84 7.85 7.68
CA GLN A 112 5.29 7.95 7.90
C GLN A 112 6.08 8.10 6.60
N LYS A 113 5.66 7.44 5.52
CA LYS A 113 6.28 7.61 4.19
C LYS A 113 6.03 9.02 3.64
N GLU A 114 4.81 9.52 3.75
CA GLU A 114 4.46 10.89 3.35
C GLU A 114 5.23 11.92 4.16
N LEU A 115 5.31 11.76 5.48
CA LEU A 115 6.09 12.63 6.36
C LEU A 115 7.57 12.64 5.99
N LYS A 116 8.18 11.46 5.74
CA LYS A 116 9.57 11.38 5.27
C LYS A 116 9.75 12.08 3.92
N TRP A 117 8.78 11.95 3.02
CA TRP A 117 8.79 12.63 1.74
C TRP A 117 8.75 14.16 1.92
N TYR A 118 7.84 14.68 2.75
CA TYR A 118 7.76 16.11 3.04
C TYR A 118 9.03 16.66 3.67
N ILE A 119 9.64 15.94 4.63
CA ILE A 119 10.92 16.33 5.22
C ILE A 119 11.99 16.44 4.14
N ASN A 120 12.11 15.42 3.28
CA ASN A 120 13.12 15.41 2.23
C ASN A 120 12.87 16.54 1.20
N GLU A 121 11.61 16.82 0.89
CA GLU A 121 11.25 17.91 -0.01
C GLU A 121 11.54 19.29 0.60
N CYS A 122 11.26 19.48 1.90
CA CYS A 122 11.64 20.69 2.62
C CYS A 122 13.17 20.88 2.63
N LEU A 123 13.95 19.81 2.86
CA LEU A 123 15.42 19.88 2.78
C LEU A 123 15.91 20.21 1.37
N ARG A 124 15.28 19.64 0.34
CA ARG A 124 15.59 19.96 -1.06
C ARG A 124 15.31 21.42 -1.38
N LEU A 125 14.15 21.94 -0.96
CA LEU A 125 13.76 23.34 -1.15
C LEU A 125 14.66 24.28 -0.36
N ASP A 126 15.06 23.93 0.86
CA ASP A 126 16.00 24.74 1.66
C ASP A 126 17.36 24.85 0.97
N ASN A 127 17.90 23.74 0.45
CA ASN A 127 19.14 23.75 -0.32
C ASN A 127 19.06 24.68 -1.55
N ILE A 128 17.94 24.64 -2.29
CA ILE A 128 17.71 25.53 -3.45
C ILE A 128 17.61 26.98 -2.99
N SER A 129 16.86 27.25 -1.91
CA SER A 129 16.71 28.59 -1.34
C SER A 129 18.06 29.17 -0.90
N GLN A 130 18.88 28.38 -0.21
CA GLN A 130 20.24 28.78 0.18
C GLN A 130 21.14 29.06 -1.02
N TYR A 131 21.06 28.26 -2.08
CA TYR A 131 21.79 28.51 -3.32
C TYR A 131 21.39 29.84 -3.96
N LEU A 132 20.09 30.08 -4.12
CA LEU A 132 19.56 31.31 -4.69
C LEU A 132 19.91 32.54 -3.84
N LYS A 133 19.89 32.40 -2.50
CA LYS A 133 20.32 33.46 -1.59
C LYS A 133 21.80 33.80 -1.80
N LYS A 134 22.67 32.80 -1.91
CA LYS A 134 24.11 33.01 -2.19
C LYS A 134 24.31 33.70 -3.55
N GLU A 135 23.55 33.31 -4.56
CA GLU A 135 23.62 33.92 -5.90
C GLU A 135 23.12 35.37 -5.89
N ALA A 136 21.99 35.64 -5.24
CA ALA A 136 21.47 36.99 -5.05
C ALA A 136 22.47 37.90 -4.32
N GLU A 137 23.14 37.39 -3.28
CA GLU A 137 24.19 38.14 -2.59
C GLU A 137 25.41 38.41 -3.50
N LYS A 138 25.81 37.46 -4.35
CA LYS A 138 26.88 37.70 -5.34
C LYS A 138 26.50 38.82 -6.30
N TRP A 139 25.29 38.80 -6.84
CA TRP A 139 24.79 39.87 -7.72
C TRP A 139 24.70 41.22 -6.99
N LYS A 140 24.26 41.23 -5.73
CA LYS A 140 24.22 42.43 -4.90
C LYS A 140 25.62 43.02 -4.69
N ARG A 141 26.62 42.18 -4.36
CA ARG A 141 28.03 42.62 -4.23
C ARG A 141 28.57 43.17 -5.56
N ASN A 142 28.33 42.47 -6.67
CA ASN A 142 28.77 42.91 -8.00
C ASN A 142 28.12 44.24 -8.42
N SER A 143 26.81 44.38 -8.20
CA SER A 143 26.07 45.62 -8.48
C SER A 143 26.61 46.78 -7.62
N SER A 144 26.87 46.54 -6.34
CA SER A 144 27.47 47.55 -5.45
C SER A 144 28.87 47.97 -5.92
N LEU A 145 29.69 47.01 -6.36
CA LEU A 145 31.02 47.29 -6.91
C LEU A 145 30.93 48.15 -8.18
N MET A 146 30.04 47.78 -9.10
CA MET A 146 29.80 48.54 -10.33
C MET A 146 29.32 49.96 -10.03
N LYS A 147 28.41 50.12 -9.06
CA LYS A 147 27.94 51.43 -8.60
C LYS A 147 29.08 52.27 -8.01
N SER A 148 29.95 51.68 -7.19
CA SER A 148 31.13 52.36 -6.66
C SER A 148 32.10 52.78 -7.77
N HIS A 149 32.32 51.95 -8.78
CA HIS A 149 33.15 52.28 -9.95
C HIS A 149 32.55 53.43 -10.76
N MET A 150 31.24 53.40 -11.01
CA MET A 150 30.51 54.46 -11.69
C MET A 150 30.67 55.80 -10.96
N LEU A 151 30.41 55.81 -9.63
CA LEU A 151 30.57 57.02 -8.80
C LEU A 151 32.02 57.53 -8.79
N PHE A 152 33.01 56.63 -8.81
CA PHE A 152 34.41 57.03 -8.90
C PHE A 152 34.73 57.72 -10.24
N LEU A 153 34.24 57.15 -11.35
CA LEU A 153 34.42 57.73 -12.68
C LEU A 153 33.69 59.08 -12.80
N GLU A 154 32.47 59.19 -12.31
CA GLU A 154 31.72 60.45 -12.25
C GLU A 154 32.52 61.51 -11.49
N LYS A 155 33.00 61.20 -10.27
CA LYS A 155 33.85 62.12 -9.50
C LYS A 155 35.12 62.54 -10.24
N LYS A 156 35.78 61.60 -10.94
CA LYS A 156 36.98 61.89 -11.73
C LYS A 156 36.65 62.80 -12.92
N LEU A 157 35.53 62.53 -13.60
CA LEU A 157 35.03 63.28 -14.75
C LEU A 157 34.68 64.71 -14.35
N THR A 158 33.93 64.91 -13.26
CA THR A 158 33.60 66.23 -12.71
C THR A 158 34.87 67.01 -12.41
N LYS A 159 35.84 66.42 -11.69
CA LYS A 159 37.13 67.07 -11.42
C LYS A 159 37.90 67.46 -12.70
N THR A 160 37.82 66.67 -13.76
CA THR A 160 38.46 67.04 -15.04
C THR A 160 37.70 68.16 -15.74
N PHE A 161 36.37 68.16 -15.70
CA PHE A 161 35.56 69.23 -16.27
C PHE A 161 35.76 70.55 -15.52
N ASP A 162 35.75 70.54 -14.19
CA ASP A 162 36.00 71.72 -13.37
C ASP A 162 37.35 72.36 -13.73
N LYS A 163 38.42 71.56 -13.86
CA LYS A 163 39.74 72.03 -14.31
C LYS A 163 39.73 72.60 -15.73
N VAL A 164 38.94 72.04 -16.64
CA VAL A 164 38.82 72.57 -18.02
C VAL A 164 38.07 73.90 -18.00
N ILE A 165 37.02 74.02 -17.19
CA ILE A 165 36.27 75.26 -17.00
C ILE A 165 37.17 76.33 -16.40
N GLU A 166 37.92 76.02 -15.34
CA GLU A 166 38.91 76.93 -14.73
C GLU A 166 39.93 77.41 -15.76
N LYS A 167 40.53 76.50 -16.55
CA LYS A 167 41.47 76.89 -17.61
C LYS A 167 40.84 77.76 -18.69
N LYS A 168 39.59 77.49 -19.07
CA LYS A 168 38.86 78.30 -20.05
C LYS A 168 38.56 79.69 -19.49
N ASN A 169 38.18 79.78 -18.22
CA ASN A 169 37.92 81.06 -17.56
C ASN A 169 39.19 81.90 -17.44
N VAL A 170 40.34 81.30 -17.09
CA VAL A 170 41.64 81.99 -17.08
C VAL A 170 42.00 82.52 -18.46
N LYS A 171 41.81 81.73 -19.53
CA LYS A 171 42.03 82.22 -20.91
C LYS A 171 41.11 83.37 -21.30
N ILE A 172 39.84 83.32 -20.89
CA ILE A 172 38.89 84.42 -21.13
C ILE A 172 39.29 85.68 -20.34
N GLU A 173 39.81 85.53 -19.12
CA GLU A 173 40.34 86.67 -18.34
C GLU A 173 41.63 87.25 -18.95
N GLU A 174 42.51 86.40 -19.50
CA GLU A 174 43.70 86.83 -20.23
C GLU A 174 43.32 87.55 -21.54
N GLU A 175 42.38 87.01 -22.31
CA GLU A 175 41.83 87.64 -23.52
C GLU A 175 41.18 88.99 -23.21
N LYS A 176 40.39 89.09 -22.12
CA LYS A 176 39.79 90.37 -21.68
C LYS A 176 40.82 91.38 -21.18
N LYS A 177 41.92 90.94 -20.57
CA LYS A 177 43.03 91.84 -20.17
C LYS A 177 43.77 92.38 -21.38
N LEU A 178 44.03 91.53 -22.39
CA LEU A 178 44.59 91.94 -23.69
C LEU A 178 43.64 92.84 -24.48
N GLU A 179 42.32 92.66 -24.39
CA GLU A 179 41.34 93.57 -24.99
C GLU A 179 41.29 94.91 -24.26
N ASN A 180 41.36 94.93 -22.93
CA ASN A 180 41.38 96.17 -22.15
C ASN A 180 42.69 96.96 -22.29
N GLU A 181 43.85 96.30 -22.40
CA GLU A 181 45.14 96.97 -22.70
C GLU A 181 45.18 97.52 -24.14
N ASN A 182 44.44 96.94 -25.08
CA ASN A 182 44.32 97.47 -26.44
C ASN A 182 43.32 98.62 -26.58
N ILE A 183 42.40 98.80 -25.62
CA ILE A 183 41.42 99.91 -25.62
C ILE A 183 41.97 101.16 -24.93
N GLU A 184 42.96 101.05 -24.03
CA GLU A 184 43.62 102.23 -23.42
C GLU A 184 44.65 102.93 -24.32
N ASN A 185 45.05 102.35 -25.46
CA ASN A 185 45.96 102.98 -26.44
C ASN A 185 45.27 103.48 -27.73
N LYS A 186 43.94 103.59 -27.74
CA LYS A 186 43.18 104.25 -28.83
C LYS A 186 42.09 105.15 -28.28
N LYS A 187 42.47 106.11 -27.46
CA LYS A 187 41.72 107.36 -27.25
C LYS A 187 42.64 108.51 -27.59
N ASP A 188 42.78 108.75 -28.89
CA ASP A 188 42.70 110.06 -29.50
C ASP A 188 43.01 109.93 -31.00
N ILE A 189 42.37 110.79 -31.78
CA ILE A 189 42.62 111.10 -33.19
C ILE A 189 41.70 110.38 -34.20
N PHE A 190 40.77 111.21 -34.70
CA PHE A 190 40.14 111.24 -36.03
C PHE A 190 38.80 110.55 -36.29
N SER A 191 37.78 111.38 -36.10
CA SER A 191 36.64 111.62 -36.98
C SER A 191 36.89 111.49 -38.49
N GLU A 192 35.83 111.08 -39.17
CA GLU A 192 35.50 111.19 -40.61
C GLU A 192 35.88 110.06 -41.57
N LYS A 193 34.84 109.66 -42.34
CA LYS A 193 34.81 108.99 -43.65
C LYS A 193 35.00 107.47 -43.68
N LYS A 194 33.89 106.73 -43.77
CA LYS A 194 33.25 106.35 -45.05
C LYS A 194 32.01 105.47 -44.84
N ASN A 195 30.91 105.93 -45.43
CA ASN A 195 29.79 105.08 -45.84
C ASN A 195 30.18 104.29 -47.10
N LEU A 196 29.48 103.16 -47.32
CA LEU A 196 29.62 102.12 -48.35
C LEU A 196 30.68 101.04 -48.08
N GLU A 197 30.24 99.93 -47.49
CA GLU A 197 30.12 98.67 -48.25
C GLU A 197 29.21 97.68 -47.51
N GLN A 198 28.22 97.19 -48.25
CA GLN A 198 27.28 96.15 -47.86
C GLN A 198 28.00 94.81 -47.71
N ILE A 199 27.65 94.09 -46.65
CA ILE A 199 27.13 92.71 -46.69
C ILE A 199 27.86 91.79 -47.67
N GLU A 200 28.88 91.05 -47.20
CA GLU A 200 29.27 89.78 -47.84
C GLU A 200 30.29 88.94 -47.03
N LYS A 201 30.15 88.79 -45.69
CA LYS A 201 30.97 87.81 -44.93
C LYS A 201 30.25 87.11 -43.75
N GLU A 202 28.92 86.97 -43.79
CA GLU A 202 28.19 86.22 -42.75
C GLU A 202 27.61 84.87 -43.19
N ASP A 203 27.69 84.49 -44.47
CA ASP A 203 26.95 83.32 -44.97
C ASP A 203 27.73 82.00 -45.06
N GLU A 204 29.06 81.99 -44.86
CA GLU A 204 29.82 80.73 -44.85
C GLU A 204 29.77 80.01 -43.49
N ASN A 205 29.74 80.73 -42.36
CA ASN A 205 29.75 80.11 -41.02
C ASN A 205 28.37 79.62 -40.52
N LYS A 206 27.27 80.12 -41.09
CA LYS A 206 25.91 79.60 -40.77
C LYS A 206 25.57 78.33 -41.55
N ASN A 207 26.17 78.12 -42.73
CA ASN A 207 25.95 76.93 -43.55
C ASN A 207 26.74 75.71 -43.06
N GLU A 208 27.97 75.87 -42.58
CA GLU A 208 28.73 74.75 -42.00
C GLU A 208 28.12 74.19 -40.71
N ASN A 209 27.61 75.06 -39.83
CA ASN A 209 26.98 74.62 -38.57
C ASN A 209 25.63 73.94 -38.82
N LYS A 210 24.83 74.41 -39.79
CA LYS A 210 23.61 73.72 -40.22
C LYS A 210 23.88 72.36 -40.88
N LEU A 211 24.95 72.22 -41.66
CA LEU A 211 25.33 70.93 -42.26
C LEU A 211 25.86 69.93 -41.21
N LYS A 212 26.64 70.40 -40.22
CA LYS A 212 27.18 69.58 -39.13
C LYS A 212 26.08 69.10 -38.18
N ASP A 213 25.08 69.93 -37.89
CA ASP A 213 23.92 69.51 -37.07
C ASP A 213 23.00 68.55 -37.82
N LYS A 214 22.83 68.70 -39.14
CA LYS A 214 22.05 67.75 -39.96
C LYS A 214 22.72 66.37 -39.99
N ARG A 215 24.04 66.30 -40.25
CA ARG A 215 24.81 65.04 -40.21
C ARG A 215 24.82 64.37 -38.84
N LYS A 216 24.90 65.13 -37.74
CA LYS A 216 24.80 64.58 -36.38
C LYS A 216 23.41 64.01 -36.09
N LYS A 217 22.36 64.68 -36.57
CA LYS A 217 20.97 64.24 -36.42
C LYS A 217 20.68 62.98 -37.24
N ASP A 218 21.24 62.90 -38.46
CA ASP A 218 21.12 61.73 -39.33
C ASP A 218 21.87 60.52 -38.75
N ASN A 219 23.07 60.71 -38.21
CA ASN A 219 23.82 59.65 -37.51
C ASN A 219 23.11 59.14 -36.24
N LEU A 220 22.51 60.04 -35.45
CA LEU A 220 21.70 59.66 -34.29
C LEU A 220 20.44 58.88 -34.69
N ASN A 221 19.84 59.24 -35.82
CA ASN A 221 18.68 58.55 -36.37
C ASN A 221 19.05 57.14 -36.87
N GLU A 222 20.19 56.98 -37.54
CA GLU A 222 20.71 55.67 -37.93
C GLU A 222 21.02 54.79 -36.71
N GLU A 223 21.63 55.34 -35.66
CA GLU A 223 21.90 54.59 -34.43
C GLU A 223 20.60 54.18 -33.70
N MET A 224 19.60 55.07 -33.68
CA MET A 224 18.26 54.74 -33.19
C MET A 224 17.60 53.64 -34.02
N ASN A 225 17.68 53.71 -35.35
CA ASN A 225 17.11 52.69 -36.24
C ASN A 225 17.80 51.33 -36.06
N LEU A 226 19.12 51.31 -35.83
CA LEU A 226 19.85 50.08 -35.49
C LEU A 226 19.43 49.52 -34.11
N LYS A 227 19.16 50.39 -33.12
CA LYS A 227 18.59 49.96 -31.83
C LYS A 227 17.17 49.42 -31.99
N ILE A 228 16.31 50.09 -32.76
CA ILE A 228 14.93 49.66 -33.02
C ILE A 228 14.92 48.29 -33.69
N THR A 229 15.69 48.11 -34.77
CA THR A 229 15.77 46.80 -35.47
C THR A 229 16.34 45.69 -34.59
N ASN A 230 17.29 45.99 -33.70
CA ASN A 230 17.81 45.03 -32.73
C ASN A 230 16.78 44.68 -31.64
N LEU A 231 16.00 45.66 -31.16
CA LEU A 231 14.92 45.44 -30.21
C LEU A 231 13.79 44.62 -30.85
N GLU A 232 13.42 44.90 -32.10
CA GLU A 232 12.45 44.12 -32.87
C GLU A 232 12.93 42.67 -33.06
N LYS A 233 14.21 42.46 -33.39
CA LYS A 233 14.80 41.11 -33.46
C LYS A 233 14.74 40.38 -32.12
N LYS A 234 15.02 41.07 -31.01
CA LYS A 234 14.91 40.50 -29.65
C LYS A 234 13.45 40.17 -29.29
N LEU A 235 12.53 41.07 -29.62
CA LEU A 235 11.10 40.88 -29.42
C LEU A 235 10.59 39.67 -30.21
N LYS A 236 10.97 39.55 -31.49
CA LYS A 236 10.60 38.42 -32.35
C LYS A 236 11.14 37.10 -31.84
N LYS A 237 12.38 37.09 -31.32
CA LYS A 237 12.95 35.91 -30.64
C LYS A 237 12.15 35.53 -29.38
N GLN A 238 11.79 36.52 -28.56
CA GLN A 238 10.98 36.28 -27.35
C GLN A 238 9.58 35.76 -27.68
N ILE A 239 8.91 36.34 -28.68
CA ILE A 239 7.61 35.86 -29.17
C ILE A 239 7.72 34.41 -29.65
N ASN A 240 8.78 34.06 -30.40
CA ASN A 240 8.98 32.70 -30.88
C ASN A 240 9.25 31.70 -29.73
N ILE A 241 10.05 32.10 -28.74
CA ILE A 241 10.29 31.29 -27.53
C ILE A 241 8.97 31.08 -26.78
N ASN A 242 8.17 32.14 -26.61
CA ASN A 242 6.90 32.07 -25.89
C ASN A 242 5.88 31.19 -26.63
N SER A 243 5.80 31.30 -27.96
CA SER A 243 4.97 30.43 -28.80
C SER A 243 5.37 28.95 -28.66
N ASN A 244 6.68 28.66 -28.66
CA ASN A 244 7.19 27.29 -28.52
C ASN A 244 6.93 26.74 -27.11
N LEU A 245 7.06 27.57 -26.07
CA LEU A 245 6.70 27.20 -24.70
C LEU A 245 5.20 26.93 -24.55
N GLN A 246 4.35 27.75 -25.17
CA GLN A 246 2.90 27.53 -25.21
C GLN A 246 2.57 26.21 -25.92
N GLU A 247 3.19 25.93 -27.07
CA GLU A 247 3.00 24.68 -27.81
C GLU A 247 3.41 23.45 -26.97
N LYS A 248 4.55 23.52 -26.28
CA LYS A 248 5.00 22.47 -25.36
C LYS A 248 4.03 22.27 -24.20
N LEU A 249 3.53 23.35 -23.60
CA LEU A 249 2.53 23.26 -22.53
C LEU A 249 1.26 22.58 -23.04
N THR A 250 0.72 23.01 -24.19
CA THR A 250 -0.47 22.35 -24.78
C THR A 250 -0.22 20.88 -25.09
N LYS A 251 0.97 20.51 -25.57
CA LYS A 251 1.34 19.11 -25.81
C LYS A 251 1.37 18.31 -24.51
N TYR A 252 1.96 18.84 -23.43
CA TYR A 252 1.94 18.22 -22.10
C TYR A 252 0.52 18.06 -21.54
N TYR A 253 -0.35 19.05 -21.72
CA TYR A 253 -1.75 18.95 -21.30
C TYR A 253 -2.52 17.87 -22.09
N ILE A 254 -2.32 17.80 -23.40
CA ILE A 254 -2.91 16.76 -24.25
C ILE A 254 -2.37 15.38 -23.87
N GLU A 255 -1.08 15.26 -23.60
CA GLU A 255 -0.46 13.98 -23.21
C GLU A 255 -0.94 13.52 -21.83
N LYS A 256 -1.01 14.43 -20.85
CA LYS A 256 -1.61 14.18 -19.54
C LYS A 256 -3.06 13.71 -19.67
N SER A 257 -3.84 14.35 -20.55
CA SER A 257 -5.22 13.95 -20.86
C SER A 257 -5.31 12.56 -21.50
N LYS A 258 -4.34 12.16 -22.34
CA LYS A 258 -4.28 10.80 -22.91
C LYS A 258 -4.01 9.74 -21.83
N TYR A 259 -3.07 9.99 -20.93
CA TYR A 259 -2.80 9.06 -19.82
C TYR A 259 -3.93 9.02 -18.81
N GLU A 260 -4.61 10.15 -18.58
CA GLU A 260 -5.83 10.20 -17.76
C GLU A 260 -6.96 9.38 -18.40
N LYS A 261 -7.16 9.51 -19.72
CA LYS A 261 -8.13 8.67 -20.45
C LYS A 261 -7.78 7.18 -20.37
N LEU A 262 -6.51 6.82 -20.58
CA LEU A 262 -6.03 5.44 -20.42
C LEU A 262 -6.23 4.94 -18.99
N PHE A 263 -5.97 5.77 -17.98
CA PHE A 263 -6.20 5.44 -16.58
C PHE A 263 -7.69 5.19 -16.30
N ILE A 264 -8.57 6.04 -16.81
CA ILE A 264 -10.02 5.87 -16.70
C ILE A 264 -10.47 4.58 -17.39
N ASP A 265 -9.92 4.25 -18.56
CA ASP A 265 -10.23 3.02 -19.27
C ASP A 265 -9.73 1.77 -18.51
N CYS A 266 -8.53 1.82 -17.92
CA CYS A 266 -8.02 0.78 -17.03
C CYS A 266 -8.90 0.61 -15.78
N VAL A 267 -9.32 1.71 -15.15
CA VAL A 267 -10.22 1.66 -13.98
C VAL A 267 -11.58 1.07 -14.35
N LYS A 268 -12.14 1.45 -15.51
CA LYS A 268 -13.39 0.86 -16.03
C LYS A 268 -13.24 -0.64 -16.30
N GLN A 269 -12.11 -1.07 -16.87
CA GLN A 269 -11.85 -2.48 -17.11
C GLN A 269 -11.73 -3.26 -15.80
N ILE A 270 -11.01 -2.73 -14.80
CA ILE A 270 -10.92 -3.34 -13.46
C ILE A 270 -12.31 -3.42 -12.82
N LYS A 271 -13.14 -2.39 -12.93
CA LYS A 271 -14.50 -2.39 -12.40
C LYS A 271 -15.36 -3.47 -13.06
N LYS A 272 -15.26 -3.62 -14.39
CA LYS A 272 -15.94 -4.68 -15.17
C LYS A 272 -15.45 -6.07 -14.76
N ASP A 273 -14.15 -6.23 -14.52
CA ASP A 273 -13.57 -7.51 -14.07
C ASP A 273 -13.99 -7.87 -12.64
N ILE A 274 -14.18 -6.88 -11.76
CA ILE A 274 -14.72 -7.10 -10.41
C ILE A 274 -16.19 -7.52 -10.50
N GLU A 275 -17.00 -6.84 -11.31
CA GLU A 275 -18.41 -7.16 -11.52
C GLU A 275 -18.61 -8.55 -12.15
N ASN A 276 -17.74 -8.94 -13.08
CA ASN A 276 -17.72 -10.30 -13.61
C ASN A 276 -17.35 -11.34 -12.55
N LYS A 277 -16.41 -11.03 -11.64
CA LYS A 277 -16.06 -11.92 -10.52
C LYS A 277 -17.18 -12.06 -9.51
N THR A 278 -17.93 -10.99 -9.21
CA THR A 278 -19.09 -11.09 -8.32
C THR A 278 -20.17 -11.97 -8.94
N MET A 279 -20.43 -11.81 -10.25
CA MET A 279 -21.39 -12.65 -10.99
C MET A 279 -20.98 -14.13 -11.07
N ILE A 280 -19.68 -14.43 -11.19
CA ILE A 280 -19.18 -15.81 -11.15
C ILE A 280 -19.34 -16.41 -9.74
N ASN A 281 -19.00 -15.64 -8.70
CA ASN A 281 -19.11 -16.08 -7.32
C ASN A 281 -20.58 -16.30 -6.90
N GLU A 282 -21.52 -15.51 -7.43
CA GLU A 282 -22.96 -15.71 -7.25
C GLU A 282 -23.46 -16.98 -7.97
N LYS A 283 -22.92 -17.30 -9.15
CA LYS A 283 -23.21 -18.58 -9.84
C LYS A 283 -22.63 -19.78 -9.12
N GLU A 284 -21.40 -19.70 -8.62
CA GLU A 284 -20.78 -20.74 -7.81
C GLU A 284 -21.59 -20.99 -6.54
N LYS A 285 -22.02 -19.93 -5.87
CA LYS A 285 -22.87 -20.02 -4.67
C LYS A 285 -24.25 -20.60 -4.97
N TYR A 286 -24.85 -20.25 -6.11
CA TYR A 286 -26.11 -20.86 -6.57
C TYR A 286 -25.95 -22.35 -6.89
N ILE A 287 -24.82 -22.76 -7.46
CA ILE A 287 -24.54 -24.15 -7.78
C ILE A 287 -24.32 -24.95 -6.49
N GLU A 288 -23.55 -24.39 -5.56
CA GLU A 288 -23.26 -25.00 -4.25
C GLU A 288 -24.52 -25.11 -3.37
N GLU A 289 -25.43 -24.13 -3.40
CA GLU A 289 -26.67 -24.18 -2.62
C GLU A 289 -27.73 -25.13 -3.24
N ASN A 290 -27.79 -25.28 -4.57
CA ASN A 290 -28.84 -26.08 -5.23
C ASN A 290 -28.43 -27.50 -5.64
N PHE A 291 -27.14 -27.78 -5.83
CA PHE A 291 -26.67 -29.06 -6.34
C PHE A 291 -25.79 -29.86 -5.37
N SER A 292 -25.42 -29.29 -4.21
CA SER A 292 -24.64 -30.04 -3.21
C SER A 292 -25.38 -31.25 -2.64
N SER A 293 -26.71 -31.22 -2.62
CA SER A 293 -27.55 -32.36 -2.22
C SER A 293 -27.70 -33.45 -3.28
N LEU A 294 -27.29 -33.19 -4.53
CA LEU A 294 -27.26 -34.18 -5.62
C LEU A 294 -25.90 -34.87 -5.77
N ILE A 295 -24.87 -34.42 -5.04
CA ILE A 295 -23.55 -35.07 -5.02
C ILE A 295 -23.62 -36.21 -4.00
N ASP A 296 -24.39 -37.25 -4.34
CA ASP A 296 -24.42 -38.51 -3.61
C ASP A 296 -23.12 -39.27 -3.92
N GLU A 297 -22.20 -39.34 -2.95
CA GLU A 297 -20.92 -40.06 -3.07
C GLU A 297 -21.11 -41.57 -3.41
N SER A 298 -22.32 -42.09 -3.23
CA SER A 298 -22.70 -43.48 -3.49
C SER A 298 -22.87 -43.83 -4.99
N GLU A 299 -23.18 -42.86 -5.86
CA GLU A 299 -23.31 -43.07 -7.31
C GLU A 299 -21.97 -43.10 -8.07
N LEU A 300 -20.88 -42.64 -7.47
CA LEU A 300 -19.55 -42.66 -8.11
C LEU A 300 -18.92 -44.06 -8.21
N SER A 301 -19.55 -45.08 -7.61
CA SER A 301 -19.12 -46.49 -7.69
C SER A 301 -19.34 -47.12 -9.08
N TYR A 302 -20.21 -46.55 -9.92
CA TYR A 302 -20.54 -47.07 -11.26
C TYR A 302 -19.65 -46.56 -12.40
N PHE A 303 -18.67 -45.68 -12.12
CA PHE A 303 -17.79 -45.17 -13.16
C PHE A 303 -16.85 -46.26 -13.69
N THR A 304 -16.99 -46.61 -14.97
CA THR A 304 -16.01 -47.45 -15.66
C THR A 304 -14.68 -46.71 -15.79
N LYS A 305 -13.57 -47.44 -16.01
CA LYS A 305 -12.22 -46.82 -16.13
C LYS A 305 -12.17 -45.76 -17.25
N GLU A 306 -12.95 -45.93 -18.31
CA GLU A 306 -13.04 -44.99 -19.42
C GLU A 306 -13.78 -43.71 -19.04
N ASP A 307 -14.81 -43.82 -18.19
CA ASP A 307 -15.56 -42.67 -17.70
C ASP A 307 -14.75 -41.87 -16.68
N LYS A 308 -13.96 -42.53 -15.82
CA LYS A 308 -12.98 -41.86 -14.95
C LYS A 308 -11.93 -41.10 -15.75
N LYS A 309 -11.47 -41.68 -16.87
CA LYS A 309 -10.51 -41.04 -17.78
C LYS A 309 -11.12 -39.83 -18.48
N LYS A 310 -12.36 -39.93 -18.97
CA LYS A 310 -13.08 -38.78 -19.54
C LYS A 310 -13.35 -37.69 -18.50
N LEU A 311 -13.76 -38.06 -17.29
CA LEU A 311 -13.98 -37.11 -16.19
C LEU A 311 -12.67 -36.39 -15.82
N LEU A 312 -11.55 -37.11 -15.73
CA LEU A 312 -10.23 -36.52 -15.52
C LEU A 312 -9.84 -35.58 -16.65
N ILE A 313 -10.06 -35.97 -17.91
CA ILE A 313 -9.78 -35.10 -19.06
C ILE A 313 -10.63 -33.83 -19.00
N THR A 314 -11.93 -33.94 -18.71
CA THR A 314 -12.82 -32.79 -18.56
C THR A 314 -12.43 -31.92 -17.36
N PHE A 315 -12.02 -32.52 -16.25
CA PHE A 315 -11.56 -31.82 -15.05
C PHE A 315 -10.23 -31.10 -15.26
N PHE A 316 -9.26 -31.72 -15.94
CA PHE A 316 -8.01 -31.07 -16.33
C PHE A 316 -8.18 -30.03 -17.43
N SER A 317 -9.22 -30.15 -18.25
CA SER A 317 -9.61 -29.16 -19.25
C SER A 317 -10.48 -28.04 -18.68
N SER A 318 -10.93 -28.17 -17.43
CA SER A 318 -11.72 -27.14 -16.77
C SER A 318 -10.88 -25.88 -16.58
N ASN A 319 -11.43 -24.76 -17.01
CA ASN A 319 -10.74 -23.48 -16.95
C ASN A 319 -10.44 -23.09 -15.49
N ASP A 320 -11.22 -23.60 -14.54
CA ASP A 320 -11.10 -23.36 -13.10
C ASP A 320 -9.85 -24.03 -12.51
N LEU A 321 -9.55 -25.28 -12.89
CA LEU A 321 -8.30 -25.93 -12.48
C LEU A 321 -7.10 -25.24 -13.11
N ILE A 322 -7.19 -24.86 -14.39
CA ILE A 322 -6.13 -24.11 -15.09
C ILE A 322 -5.89 -22.76 -14.41
N GLN A 323 -6.96 -22.07 -13.99
CA GLN A 323 -6.88 -20.80 -13.29
C GLN A 323 -6.36 -20.96 -11.86
N PHE A 324 -6.70 -22.04 -11.16
CA PHE A 324 -6.16 -22.40 -9.86
C PHE A 324 -4.67 -22.73 -9.92
N ILE A 325 -4.25 -23.54 -10.90
CA ILE A 325 -2.85 -23.86 -11.17
C ILE A 325 -2.08 -22.61 -11.58
N ARG A 326 -2.62 -21.77 -12.47
CA ARG A 326 -2.04 -20.46 -12.79
C ARG A 326 -1.90 -19.59 -11.56
N LYS A 327 -2.91 -19.55 -10.69
CA LYS A 327 -2.86 -18.81 -9.44
C LYS A 327 -1.75 -19.36 -8.53
N LYS A 328 -1.58 -20.67 -8.37
CA LYS A 328 -0.50 -21.22 -7.52
C LYS A 328 0.90 -21.07 -8.12
N ILE A 329 1.06 -21.32 -9.42
CA ILE A 329 2.37 -21.25 -10.11
C ILE A 329 2.82 -19.79 -10.26
N PHE A 330 1.93 -18.88 -10.68
CA PHE A 330 2.29 -17.48 -10.95
C PHE A 330 2.10 -16.54 -9.75
N SER A 331 1.49 -16.97 -8.63
CA SER A 331 1.47 -16.13 -7.39
C SER A 331 2.74 -16.24 -6.56
N GLN A 332 3.62 -17.22 -6.81
CA GLN A 332 4.89 -17.32 -6.08
C GLN A 332 5.96 -16.31 -6.56
N GLU A 333 5.82 -15.69 -7.73
CA GLU A 333 6.80 -14.69 -8.21
C GLU A 333 6.57 -13.26 -7.70
N LYS A 334 5.51 -12.98 -6.94
CA LYS A 334 5.29 -11.64 -6.34
C LYS A 334 5.84 -11.53 -4.92
N LYS A 335 7.11 -11.89 -4.73
CA LYS A 335 7.97 -11.34 -3.67
C LYS A 335 9.40 -11.16 -4.19
N MET A 336 9.57 -10.32 -5.21
CA MET A 336 10.85 -9.66 -5.44
C MET A 336 10.60 -8.16 -5.61
N PRO A 337 11.17 -7.29 -4.75
CA PRO A 337 11.12 -5.85 -5.00
C PRO A 337 12.00 -5.58 -6.22
N LEU A 338 11.35 -5.21 -7.33
CA LEU A 338 12.03 -4.65 -8.50
C LEU A 338 12.65 -3.31 -8.10
N ASP A 339 13.93 -3.36 -7.73
CA ASP A 339 14.82 -2.21 -7.62
C ASP A 339 15.07 -1.67 -9.04
N ILE A 340 14.17 -0.80 -9.51
CA ILE A 340 14.34 -0.06 -10.77
C ILE A 340 15.23 1.15 -10.48
N TYR A 341 16.49 0.90 -10.12
CA TYR A 341 17.57 1.89 -10.17
C TYR A 341 18.90 1.19 -10.47
N LYS A 342 19.18 0.92 -11.75
CA LYS A 342 20.55 0.94 -12.31
C LYS A 342 20.55 0.68 -13.82
N LYS A 343 20.60 1.77 -14.59
CA LYS A 343 21.44 1.92 -15.80
C LYS A 343 21.29 3.34 -16.35
N ASN A 344 22.05 4.26 -15.79
CA ASN A 344 22.59 5.40 -16.53
C ASN A 344 24.09 5.41 -16.24
N SER A 345 24.82 4.78 -17.15
CA SER A 345 26.28 4.82 -17.24
C SER A 345 26.71 6.18 -17.76
N TYR A 346 27.13 7.06 -16.85
CA TYR A 346 28.06 8.14 -17.17
C TYR A 346 29.40 7.79 -16.53
N THR A 347 30.42 7.76 -17.38
CA THR A 347 31.83 7.56 -17.05
C THR A 347 32.30 8.66 -16.10
N ASN A 348 32.72 8.28 -14.89
CA ASN A 348 33.37 9.18 -13.94
C ASN A 348 34.88 8.95 -14.04
N PRO A 349 35.72 9.97 -14.34
CA PRO A 349 37.15 9.80 -14.34
C PRO A 349 37.64 9.67 -12.89
N ARG A 350 38.37 8.59 -12.62
CA ARG A 350 39.20 8.44 -11.42
C ARG A 350 40.14 9.64 -11.31
N MET A 351 39.99 10.43 -10.25
CA MET A 351 41.07 11.24 -9.71
C MET A 351 41.50 10.59 -8.40
N ASN A 352 42.64 9.92 -8.46
CA ASN A 352 43.37 9.43 -7.29
C ASN A 352 43.95 10.64 -6.55
N TYR A 353 43.58 10.83 -5.28
CA TYR A 353 44.47 11.51 -4.34
C TYR A 353 44.76 10.58 -3.17
N GLN A 354 46.06 10.41 -2.97
CA GLN A 354 46.69 9.55 -1.99
C GLN A 354 46.42 9.99 -0.56
N LYS A 355 46.46 8.98 0.31
CA LYS A 355 46.56 9.02 1.77
C LYS A 355 47.46 10.16 2.28
N LYS A 356 47.02 10.84 3.33
CA LYS A 356 47.84 11.12 4.52
C LYS A 356 46.94 11.10 5.76
N SER A 357 47.53 10.56 6.80
CA SER A 357 46.98 10.09 8.06
C SER A 357 46.78 11.22 9.08
N ASP A 358 46.08 10.84 10.15
CA ASP A 358 46.12 11.42 11.50
C ASP A 358 45.57 12.84 11.68
N ILE A 359 44.47 12.94 12.44
CA ILE A 359 44.40 13.69 13.71
C ILE A 359 43.01 13.49 14.35
N SER A 360 43.06 12.84 15.52
CA SER A 360 42.23 12.91 16.73
C SER A 360 40.70 12.67 16.70
N PRO A 361 40.22 11.71 17.53
CA PRO A 361 38.86 11.69 18.03
C PRO A 361 38.80 12.47 19.35
N PHE A 362 38.25 13.67 19.39
CA PHE A 362 37.64 14.29 20.60
C PHE A 362 37.19 15.72 20.29
N ILE A 363 36.00 16.06 20.82
CA ILE A 363 35.49 17.39 21.20
C ILE A 363 34.48 18.06 20.23
N LEU A 364 33.27 18.19 20.81
CA LEU A 364 32.08 19.01 20.54
C LEU A 364 31.15 18.62 19.39
#